data_AF-A0A0F3M863-F1
#
_entry.id   AF-A0A0F3M863-F1
#
_cell.length_a   1.000
_cell.length_b   1.000
_cell.length_c   1.000
_cell.angle_alpha   90.00
_cell.angle_beta   90.00
_cell.angle_gamma   90.00
#
_symmetry.space_group_name_H-M   'P 1'
#
loop_
_entity.id
_entity.type
_entity.pdbx_description
1 polymer ?
#
loop_
_entity_poly.entity_id
_entity_poly.type
_entity_poly.pdbx_seq_one_letter_code
_entity_poly.pdbx_strand_id
1 'polypeptide(L)'
;MISLISTWHRVCKKAGIKNLMIHDLRRTLASCMSDAGASHRTISIALNHMNTNSTIHYNIPCMELVREYMSKATQIISECVRSYNIYNTI
;
A
#
# COMPACT_ATOMS: atom_id res chain seq x y z
N MET A 1 23.05 -28.20 12.58
CA MET A 1 22.75 -27.16 11.58
C MET A 1 21.24 -27.18 11.33
N ILE A 2 20.48 -26.22 11.86
CA ILE A 2 19.04 -26.14 11.61
C ILE A 2 18.84 -25.50 10.24
N SER A 3 18.13 -26.17 9.33
CA SER A 3 17.82 -25.56 8.03
C SER A 3 16.66 -24.58 8.14
N LEU A 4 16.70 -23.50 7.35
CA LEU A 4 15.61 -22.51 7.27
C LEU A 4 14.27 -23.16 6.92
N ILE A 5 14.30 -24.19 6.07
CA ILE A 5 13.13 -24.93 5.60
C ILE A 5 12.46 -25.70 6.76
N SER A 6 13.24 -26.38 7.61
CA SER A 6 12.68 -27.13 8.73
C SER A 6 12.09 -26.22 9.81
N THR A 7 12.70 -25.05 10.02
CA THR A 7 12.17 -24.03 10.93
C THR A 7 10.86 -23.44 10.40
N TRP A 8 10.81 -23.12 9.11
CA TRP A 8 9.62 -22.59 8.44
C TRP A 8 8.43 -23.57 8.51
N HIS A 9 8.67 -24.86 8.20
CA HIS A 9 7.64 -25.89 8.32
C HIS A 9 7.11 -26.04 9.76
N ARG A 10 7.97 -25.90 10.77
CA ARG A 10 7.55 -25.94 12.17
C ARG A 10 6.63 -24.77 12.52
N VAL A 11 6.94 -23.57 12.04
CA VAL A 11 6.10 -22.38 12.22
C VAL A 11 4.76 -22.57 11.52
N CYS A 12 4.76 -22.99 10.25
CA CYS A 12 3.53 -23.26 9.49
C CYS A 12 2.66 -24.34 10.15
N LYS A 13 3.28 -25.42 10.64
CA LYS A 13 2.60 -26.49 11.38
C LYS A 13 1.95 -25.97 12.67
N LYS A 14 2.66 -25.13 13.42
CA LYS A 14 2.12 -24.50 14.65
C LYS A 14 0.98 -23.54 14.35
N ALA A 15 1.06 -22.81 13.24
CA ALA A 15 0.00 -21.90 12.79
C ALA A 15 -1.19 -22.61 12.12
N GLY A 16 -1.08 -23.92 11.83
CA GLY A 16 -2.14 -24.68 11.15
C GLY A 16 -2.28 -24.35 9.65
N ILE A 17 -1.30 -23.66 9.06
CA ILE A 17 -1.35 -23.22 7.66
C ILE A 17 -0.56 -24.19 6.79
N LYS A 18 -1.19 -24.72 5.74
CA LYS A 18 -0.55 -25.63 4.78
C LYS A 18 -0.08 -24.85 3.56
N ASN A 19 1.02 -25.32 2.95
CA ASN A 19 1.55 -24.83 1.68
C ASN A 19 1.84 -23.33 1.62
N LEU A 20 2.11 -22.69 2.76
CA LEU A 20 2.51 -21.29 2.81
C LEU A 20 4.01 -21.18 2.47
N MET A 21 4.33 -20.37 1.47
CA MET A 21 5.71 -19.98 1.17
C MET A 21 6.05 -18.67 1.87
N ILE A 22 7.33 -18.44 2.18
CA ILE A 22 7.80 -17.15 2.73
C ILE A 22 7.45 -16.00 1.77
N HIS A 23 7.40 -16.27 0.46
CA HIS A 23 6.96 -15.29 -0.54
C HIS A 23 5.51 -14.83 -0.32
N ASP A 24 4.62 -15.69 0.17
CA ASP A 24 3.23 -15.32 0.42
C ASP A 24 3.12 -14.28 1.53
N LEU A 25 3.99 -14.33 2.56
CA LEU A 25 4.03 -13.28 3.58
C LEU A 25 4.37 -11.91 2.99
N ARG A 26 5.29 -11.87 2.02
CA ARG A 26 5.64 -10.64 1.30
C ARG A 26 4.47 -10.12 0.47
N ARG A 27 3.69 -11.01 -0.16
CA ARG A 27 2.46 -10.64 -0.87
C ARG A 27 1.38 -10.10 0.07
N THR A 28 1.25 -10.71 1.26
CA THR A 28 0.35 -10.23 2.31
C THR A 28 0.74 -8.82 2.77
N LEU A 29 2.03 -8.56 3.04
CA LEU A 29 2.52 -7.22 3.38
C LEU A 29 2.12 -6.18 2.32
N ALA A 30 2.35 -6.48 1.04
CA ALA A 30 2.02 -5.60 -0.08
C ALA A 30 0.51 -5.28 -0.14
N SER A 31 -0.33 -6.30 0.07
CA SER A 31 -1.78 -6.17 0.06
C SER A 31 -2.25 -5.30 1.23
N CYS A 32 -1.76 -5.55 2.45
CA CYS A 32 -2.08 -4.72 3.61
C CYS A 32 -1.65 -3.26 3.44
N MET A 33 -0.50 -3.00 2.80
CA MET A 33 -0.08 -1.64 2.48
C MET A 33 -1.03 -0.95 1.49
N SER A 34 -1.50 -1.67 0.46
CA SER A 34 -2.49 -1.15 -0.49
C SER A 34 -3.82 -0.86 0.19
N ASP A 35 -4.31 -1.77 1.03
CA ASP A 35 -5.56 -1.58 1.78
C ASP A 35 -5.48 -0.37 2.72
N ALA A 36 -4.30 -0.10 3.28
CA ALA A 36 -4.02 1.10 4.07
C ALA A 36 -3.87 2.39 3.22
N GLY A 37 -3.99 2.31 1.90
CA GLY A 37 -3.92 3.44 0.99
C GLY A 37 -2.51 3.84 0.55
N ALA A 38 -1.49 3.00 0.75
CA ALA A 38 -0.15 3.28 0.25
C ALA A 38 -0.11 3.28 -1.28
N SER A 39 0.64 4.21 -1.86
CA SER A 39 0.78 4.27 -3.32
C SER A 39 1.53 3.05 -3.87
N HIS A 40 1.24 2.68 -5.11
CA HIS A 40 1.97 1.65 -5.86
C HIS A 40 3.50 1.84 -5.80
N ARG A 41 3.98 3.08 -5.90
CA ARG A 41 5.41 3.39 -5.83
C ARG A 41 5.97 3.18 -4.43
N THR A 42 5.25 3.58 -3.39
CA THR A 42 5.62 3.33 -1.99
C THR A 42 5.75 1.83 -1.73
N ILE A 43 4.77 1.04 -2.18
CA ILE A 43 4.79 -0.43 -2.05
C ILE A 43 5.97 -1.01 -2.83
N SER A 44 6.23 -0.55 -4.06
CA SER A 44 7.34 -1.04 -4.89
C SER A 44 8.71 -0.83 -4.23
N ILE A 45 8.90 0.32 -3.56
CA ILE A 45 10.13 0.64 -2.82
C ILE A 45 10.24 -0.24 -1.57
N ALA A 46 9.16 -0.37 -0.78
CA ALA A 46 9.15 -1.22 0.41
C ALA A 46 9.46 -2.68 0.10
N LEU A 47 9.03 -3.15 -1.08
CA LEU A 47 9.32 -4.49 -1.58
C LEU A 47 10.70 -4.58 -2.27
N ASN A 48 11.40 -3.48 -2.52
CA ASN A 48 12.64 -3.48 -3.30
C ASN A 48 12.46 -4.15 -4.68
N HIS A 49 11.35 -3.84 -5.37
CA HIS A 49 11.13 -4.34 -6.73
C HIS A 49 11.93 -3.53 -7.75
N MET A 50 12.80 -4.21 -8.52
CA MET A 50 13.53 -3.60 -9.65
C MET A 50 12.58 -3.20 -10.79
N ASN A 51 11.53 -4.00 -11.02
CA ASN A 51 10.49 -3.70 -11.99
C ASN A 51 9.20 -3.34 -11.25
N THR A 52 8.74 -2.10 -11.43
CA THR A 52 7.52 -1.58 -10.80
C THR A 52 6.26 -2.30 -11.28
N ASN A 53 6.27 -2.90 -12.47
CA ASN A 53 5.13 -3.65 -13.01
C ASN A 53 4.77 -4.87 -12.15
N SER A 54 5.73 -5.46 -11.45
CA SER A 54 5.52 -6.59 -10.52
C SER A 54 4.63 -6.23 -9.32
N THR A 55 4.47 -4.92 -9.05
CA THR A 55 3.65 -4.40 -7.94
C THR A 55 2.20 -4.13 -8.35
N ILE A 56 1.88 -4.13 -9.65
CA ILE A 56 0.54 -3.77 -10.17
C ILE A 56 -0.54 -4.68 -9.58
N HIS A 57 -0.23 -5.95 -9.34
CA HIS A 57 -1.17 -6.93 -8.78
C HIS A 57 -1.66 -6.61 -7.36
N TYR A 58 -0.97 -5.72 -6.63
CA TYR A 58 -1.35 -5.36 -5.25
C TYR A 58 -2.18 -4.08 -5.18
N ASN A 59 -2.27 -3.31 -6.27
CA ASN A 59 -2.79 -1.95 -6.23
C ASN A 59 -4.25 -1.89 -6.66
N ILE A 60 -5.13 -2.61 -5.95
CA ILE A 60 -6.58 -2.43 -6.10
C ILE A 60 -6.97 -1.21 -5.28
N PRO A 61 -7.40 -0.09 -5.90
CA PRO A 61 -7.70 1.12 -5.14
C PRO A 61 -8.97 0.94 -4.31
N CYS A 62 -8.89 1.25 -3.02
CA CYS A 62 -10.08 1.43 -2.20
C CYS A 62 -10.80 2.72 -2.66
N MET A 63 -11.97 2.59 -3.28
CA MET A 63 -12.73 3.73 -3.83
C MET A 63 -13.12 4.75 -2.76
N GLU A 64 -13.29 4.33 -1.51
CA GLU A 64 -13.58 5.23 -0.40
C GLU A 64 -12.38 6.16 -0.08
N LEU A 65 -11.17 5.61 -0.06
CA LEU A 65 -9.93 6.40 0.07
C LEU A 65 -9.74 7.35 -1.11
N VAL A 66 -10.05 6.91 -2.34
CA VAL A 66 -10.02 7.78 -3.52
C VAL A 66 -10.97 8.96 -3.32
N ARG A 67 -12.21 8.71 -2.90
CA ARG A 67 -13.21 9.75 -2.63
C ARG A 67 -12.74 10.72 -1.54
N GLU A 68 -12.16 10.21 -0.46
CA GLU A 68 -11.61 11.02 0.64
C GLU A 68 -10.49 11.95 0.16
N TYR A 69 -9.51 11.41 -0.57
CA TYR A 69 -8.41 12.22 -1.09
C TYR A 69 -8.86 13.25 -2.12
N MET A 70 -9.80 12.90 -3.00
CA MET A 70 -10.40 13.86 -3.93
C MET A 70 -11.08 14.99 -3.17
N SER A 71 -11.89 14.68 -2.16
CA SER A 71 -12.58 15.69 -1.35
C SER A 71 -11.59 16.64 -0.66
N LYS A 72 -10.50 16.10 -0.07
CA LYS A 72 -9.44 16.89 0.55
C LYS A 72 -8.74 17.80 -0.46
N ALA A 73 -8.39 17.27 -1.63
CA ALA A 73 -7.74 18.05 -2.67
C ALA A 73 -8.64 19.20 -3.16
N THR A 74 -9.92 18.93 -3.39
CA THR A 74 -10.89 19.96 -3.81
C THR A 74 -11.04 21.06 -2.75
N GLN A 75 -11.08 20.69 -1.46
CA GLN A 75 -11.13 21.66 -0.37
C GLN A 75 -9.90 22.59 -0.38
N ILE A 76 -8.69 22.03 -0.45
CA ILE A 76 -7.45 22.81 -0.50
C ILE A 76 -7.46 23.77 -1.69
N ILE A 77 -7.84 23.30 -2.87
CA ILE A 77 -7.92 24.14 -4.09
C ILE A 77 -8.90 25.30 -3.88
N SER A 78 -10.09 25.01 -3.33
CA SER A 78 -11.11 26.04 -3.07
C SER A 78 -10.61 27.09 -2.07
N GLU A 79 -9.94 26.67 -1.00
CA GLU A 79 -9.36 27.57 0.01
C GLU A 79 -8.27 28.48 -0.57
N CYS A 80 -7.41 27.95 -1.45
CA CYS A 80 -6.40 28.73 -2.15
C CYS A 80 -7.04 29.79 -3.07
N VAL A 81 -8.06 29.42 -3.84
CA VAL A 81 -8.76 30.35 -4.73
C VAL A 81 -9.45 31.46 -3.94
N ARG A 82 -10.11 31.12 -2.82
CA ARG A 82 -10.78 32.11 -1.97
C ARG A 82 -9.79 33.08 -1.35
N SER A 83 -8.66 32.58 -0.86
CA SER A 83 -7.57 33.41 -0.34
C SER A 83 -7.06 34.38 -1.41
N TYR A 84 -6.80 33.88 -2.63
CA TYR A 84 -6.34 34.72 -3.75
C TYR A 84 -7.32 35.85 -4.11
N ASN A 85 -8.63 35.57 -4.14
CA ASN A 85 -9.65 36.60 -4.40
C ASN A 85 -9.72 37.68 -3.31
N ILE A 86 -9.50 37.31 -2.04
CA ILE A 86 -9.49 38.29 -0.94
C ILE A 86 -8.31 39.27 -1.09
N TYR A 87 -7.15 38.81 -1.57
CA TYR A 87 -5.98 39.68 -1.75
C TYR A 87 -6.01 40.56 -3.01
N ASN A 88 -6.82 40.22 -4.02
CA ASN A 88 -6.93 40.98 -5.28
C ASN A 88 -8.14 41.92 -5.37
N THR A 89 -8.99 41.96 -4.34
CA THR A 89 -10.20 42.82 -4.32
C THR A 89 -10.02 44.03 -3.37
N ILE A 90 -8.80 44.28 -2.89
CA ILE A 90 -8.40 45.46 -2.08
C ILE A 90 -7.43 46.29 -2.91
#